data_AF-A0A919JEK5-F1
#
_entry.id   AF-A0A919JEK5-F1
#
_cell.length_a   1.000
_cell.length_b   1.000
_cell.length_c   1.000
_cell.angle_alpha   90.00
_cell.angle_beta   90.00
_cell.angle_gamma   90.00
#
_symmetry.space_group_name_H-M   'P 1'
#
loop_
_entity.id
_entity.type
_entity.pdbx_description
1 polymer ?
#
loop_
_entity_poly.entity_id
_entity_poly.type
_entity_poly.pdbx_seq_one_letter_code
_entity_poly.pdbx_strand_id
1 'polypeptide(L)'
;MPRIPARALLASLLAVLTPATVAVAPTVAAAGPRPADTSCATTGSVDFGVDLAGAGWRFRTGDDPVWSDPSFVDTGWDAWSVPDDWGATNLSTYDGFAWYRRTFTLPERPAGVTDSAVVAALGKIDDADQTFLNGREIGRTGGFPPAFNSTWEVPREYYPDDGLLRWGATNVLAVRIYDGTGGGGFHQGPVGLFSEARLRTLAGITGTAASPAQLAHACAVLGRQRRALAAGDLRAYADTLAGDFFHQGDTAARRLGDLRAVRGPVTLRDSQAEVFVDAQGRLVVDTIRSWTGADGAVLQPATRELLYLDPRRDRELGDHARFFRDSYASTAMGRRVQFDVYLPKSYTRTSARRYPVVYMLNGFNGSNIEWEARDMDAVLDRLTTDARLAESVVVFPDGDSGWYVDTSAGNFRSMIVKEIVPLVDRAYRTIPDREHRGLSGVSMGGQGAFTLGLAYPEVFSSIASHMGALSLAPLAGTAAEQAANAGQQPIALVTGMTAAELNRHTYYFDGGDQDDYRFGVAAQRMSTALAAKGVRHDYQLGPGRHDDAYWMPKLDRSFGLHTAQFRAHPYRQPREPHHPRTPYVWP
;
A
#
# COMPACT_ATOMS: atom_id res chain seq x y z
N MET A 1 43.68 23.29 -26.02
CA MET A 1 43.82 22.88 -27.44
C MET A 1 43.13 21.53 -27.60
N PRO A 2 42.34 21.26 -28.65
CA PRO A 2 41.31 22.09 -29.28
C PRO A 2 39.90 21.44 -29.25
N ARG A 3 38.88 22.28 -29.46
CA ARG A 3 37.44 22.00 -29.67
C ARG A 3 37.18 21.44 -31.07
N ILE A 4 36.17 20.58 -31.30
CA ILE A 4 35.34 20.45 -32.54
C ILE A 4 33.96 19.80 -32.19
N PRO A 5 32.83 20.11 -32.89
CA PRO A 5 31.52 20.38 -32.28
C PRO A 5 30.35 19.48 -32.75
N ALA A 6 29.13 19.94 -32.43
CA ALA A 6 27.81 19.40 -32.72
C ALA A 6 27.40 19.28 -34.21
N ARG A 7 26.45 18.37 -34.45
CA ARG A 7 25.48 18.21 -35.57
C ARG A 7 25.96 17.64 -36.93
N ALA A 8 25.34 16.51 -37.29
CA ALA A 8 24.89 16.14 -38.65
C ALA A 8 23.66 15.21 -38.47
N LEU A 9 22.40 15.64 -38.67
CA LEU A 9 21.60 15.83 -39.91
C LEU A 9 21.31 14.55 -40.74
N LEU A 10 20.04 14.12 -40.67
CA LEU A 10 19.13 13.67 -41.74
C LEU A 10 19.64 12.78 -42.89
N ALA A 11 19.08 11.56 -42.98
CA ALA A 11 18.51 10.88 -44.16
C ALA A 11 18.11 9.46 -43.70
N SER A 12 16.90 8.91 -43.88
CA SER A 12 16.05 8.95 -45.07
C SER A 12 14.60 8.59 -44.70
N LEU A 13 13.65 9.42 -45.11
CA LEU A 13 12.25 9.07 -45.34
C LEU A 13 12.10 8.86 -46.85
N LEU A 14 11.59 7.71 -47.31
CA LEU A 14 10.42 7.62 -48.21
C LEU A 14 10.10 6.16 -48.60
N ALA A 15 8.83 5.83 -48.37
CA ALA A 15 7.92 5.05 -49.23
C ALA A 15 8.22 3.59 -49.58
N VAL A 16 7.41 2.68 -49.03
CA VAL A 16 6.60 1.74 -49.83
C VAL A 16 5.22 1.62 -49.17
N LEU A 17 4.20 2.12 -49.87
CA LEU A 17 2.78 1.80 -49.69
C LEU A 17 2.52 0.40 -50.25
N THR A 18 1.92 -0.49 -49.47
CA THR A 18 1.23 -1.69 -49.96
C THR A 18 -0.23 -1.68 -49.47
N PRO A 19 -1.17 -2.20 -50.29
CA PRO A 19 -2.59 -2.01 -50.08
C PRO A 19 -3.10 -2.85 -48.90
N ALA A 20 -3.91 -2.22 -48.06
CA ALA A 20 -4.67 -2.86 -47.00
C ALA A 20 -5.62 -3.91 -47.60
N THR A 21 -5.38 -5.17 -47.30
CA THR A 21 -6.39 -6.22 -47.42
C THR A 21 -7.39 -6.04 -46.30
N VAL A 22 -8.66 -5.85 -46.68
CA VAL A 22 -9.81 -5.82 -45.77
C VAL A 22 -9.94 -7.21 -45.14
N ALA A 23 -9.49 -7.34 -43.89
CA ALA A 23 -9.84 -8.48 -43.07
C ALA A 23 -11.26 -8.27 -42.53
N VAL A 24 -12.17 -9.09 -43.02
CA VAL A 24 -13.55 -9.22 -42.55
C VAL A 24 -13.52 -9.54 -41.06
N ALA A 25 -14.13 -8.67 -40.24
CA ALA A 25 -14.32 -8.91 -38.82
C ALA A 25 -15.11 -10.21 -38.63
N PRO A 26 -14.64 -11.18 -37.82
CA PRO A 26 -15.50 -12.27 -37.42
C PRO A 26 -16.62 -11.70 -36.56
N THR A 27 -17.85 -11.92 -37.03
CA THR A 27 -19.09 -11.72 -36.30
C THR A 27 -18.97 -12.31 -34.91
N VAL A 28 -19.05 -11.45 -33.89
CA VAL A 28 -19.18 -11.85 -32.49
C VAL A 28 -20.48 -12.64 -32.37
N ALA A 29 -20.35 -13.96 -32.24
CA ALA A 29 -21.46 -14.85 -31.97
C ALA A 29 -22.08 -14.45 -30.62
N ALA A 30 -23.41 -14.50 -30.59
CA ALA A 30 -24.26 -14.12 -29.49
C ALA A 30 -23.76 -14.67 -28.13
N ALA A 31 -23.82 -13.81 -27.13
CA ALA A 31 -23.58 -14.12 -25.74
C ALA A 31 -24.24 -15.46 -25.36
N GLY A 32 -23.43 -16.41 -24.91
CA GLY A 32 -23.89 -17.58 -24.18
C GLY A 32 -24.72 -17.16 -22.95
N PRO A 33 -25.44 -18.11 -22.33
CA PRO A 33 -26.30 -17.82 -21.19
C PRO A 33 -25.53 -17.00 -20.14
N ARG A 34 -26.15 -15.92 -19.66
CA ARG A 34 -25.62 -15.08 -18.58
C ARG A 34 -25.11 -16.00 -17.46
N PRO A 35 -23.89 -15.76 -16.91
CA PRO A 35 -23.47 -16.45 -15.70
C PRO A 35 -24.57 -16.25 -14.65
N ALA A 36 -25.02 -17.34 -14.01
CA ALA A 36 -25.92 -17.24 -12.88
C ALA A 36 -25.30 -16.30 -11.83
N ASP A 37 -26.13 -15.51 -11.17
CA ASP A 37 -25.73 -14.54 -10.15
C ASP A 37 -25.12 -15.28 -8.92
N THR A 38 -23.82 -15.56 -8.96
CA THR A 38 -23.04 -16.22 -7.88
C THR A 38 -22.56 -15.23 -6.83
N SER A 39 -23.17 -14.04 -6.74
CA SER A 39 -22.71 -12.88 -5.96
C SER A 39 -22.84 -12.98 -4.43
N CYS A 40 -23.13 -14.18 -3.92
CA CYS A 40 -23.20 -14.56 -2.50
C CYS A 40 -23.40 -16.08 -2.45
N ALA A 41 -22.32 -16.85 -2.69
CA ALA A 41 -22.48 -18.21 -3.19
C ALA A 41 -22.48 -19.29 -2.10
N THR A 42 -21.78 -19.12 -0.97
CA THR A 42 -21.59 -20.25 -0.05
C THR A 42 -21.44 -19.88 1.42
N THR A 43 -21.77 -20.85 2.29
CA THR A 43 -21.30 -20.94 3.68
C THR A 43 -19.98 -21.73 3.79
N GLY A 44 -19.46 -22.21 2.65
CA GLY A 44 -18.47 -23.26 2.58
C GLY A 44 -17.05 -22.71 2.64
N SER A 45 -16.55 -22.50 3.86
CA SER A 45 -15.13 -22.30 4.13
C SER A 45 -14.36 -23.59 3.86
N VAL A 46 -14.26 -24.01 2.60
CA VAL A 46 -13.44 -25.16 2.23
C VAL A 46 -11.98 -24.74 2.34
N ASP A 47 -11.36 -25.09 3.46
CA ASP A 47 -9.93 -24.89 3.66
C ASP A 47 -9.15 -25.86 2.77
N PHE A 48 -8.65 -25.34 1.67
CA PHE A 48 -7.66 -26.01 0.85
C PHE A 48 -6.54 -25.04 0.44
N GLY A 49 -5.36 -25.60 0.20
CA GLY A 49 -4.22 -24.88 -0.32
C GLY A 49 -3.19 -25.82 -0.92
N VAL A 50 -2.62 -25.42 -2.05
CA VAL A 50 -1.41 -26.01 -2.61
C VAL A 50 -0.31 -24.99 -2.43
N ASP A 51 0.54 -25.25 -1.43
CA ASP A 51 1.73 -24.45 -1.17
C ASP A 51 2.77 -24.70 -2.27
N LEU A 52 3.19 -23.63 -2.94
CA LEU A 52 4.20 -23.65 -3.97
C LEU A 52 5.51 -23.03 -3.50
N ALA A 53 5.61 -22.56 -2.26
CA ALA A 53 6.86 -22.08 -1.68
C ALA A 53 7.90 -23.22 -1.54
N GLY A 54 9.16 -22.82 -1.37
CA GLY A 54 10.31 -23.69 -1.32
C GLY A 54 10.78 -24.14 -2.70
N ALA A 55 11.42 -25.31 -2.74
CA ALA A 55 12.18 -25.79 -3.88
C ALA A 55 11.33 -26.29 -5.07
N GLY A 56 11.99 -26.32 -6.23
CA GLY A 56 11.50 -26.92 -7.47
C GLY A 56 10.84 -25.93 -8.43
N TRP A 57 11.10 -24.65 -8.22
CA TRP A 57 10.94 -23.65 -9.25
C TRP A 57 12.10 -23.75 -10.25
N ARG A 58 11.85 -23.22 -11.45
CA ARG A 58 12.84 -23.02 -12.49
C ARG A 58 13.02 -21.54 -12.73
N PHE A 59 14.25 -21.09 -12.86
CA PHE A 59 14.59 -19.67 -13.00
C PHE A 59 15.46 -19.42 -14.23
N ARG A 60 15.22 -18.29 -14.90
CA ARG A 60 16.05 -17.81 -16.01
C ARG A 60 15.93 -16.30 -16.20
N THR A 61 17.06 -15.62 -16.42
CA THR A 61 17.10 -14.21 -16.85
C THR A 61 16.84 -14.06 -18.36
N GLY A 62 16.36 -12.89 -18.77
CA GLY A 62 15.94 -12.58 -20.13
C GLY A 62 14.42 -12.49 -20.28
N ASP A 63 13.96 -12.22 -21.51
CA ASP A 63 12.54 -12.04 -21.80
C ASP A 63 12.12 -12.72 -23.11
N ASP A 64 11.48 -13.88 -23.00
CA ASP A 64 10.87 -14.55 -24.14
C ASP A 64 9.44 -14.96 -23.79
N PRO A 65 8.41 -14.39 -24.44
CA PRO A 65 7.01 -14.72 -24.19
C PRO A 65 6.67 -16.21 -24.36
N VAL A 66 7.45 -16.98 -25.14
CA VAL A 66 7.26 -18.43 -25.30
C VAL A 66 7.37 -19.17 -23.96
N TRP A 67 8.06 -18.60 -22.98
CA TRP A 67 8.25 -19.19 -21.66
C TRP A 67 6.96 -19.22 -20.82
N SER A 68 5.90 -18.53 -21.25
CA SER A 68 4.56 -18.68 -20.67
C SER A 68 3.84 -19.96 -21.12
N ASP A 69 4.27 -20.58 -22.23
CA ASP A 69 3.59 -21.74 -22.82
C ASP A 69 3.73 -22.98 -21.91
N PRO A 70 2.61 -23.67 -21.57
CA PRO A 70 2.64 -24.86 -20.72
C PRO A 70 3.38 -26.05 -21.35
N SER A 71 3.60 -26.07 -22.66
CA SER A 71 4.34 -27.10 -23.39
C SER A 71 5.84 -26.84 -23.50
N PHE A 72 6.30 -25.63 -23.15
CA PHE A 72 7.72 -25.30 -23.17
C PHE A 72 8.50 -26.15 -22.15
N VAL A 73 9.67 -26.64 -22.56
CA VAL A 73 10.53 -27.51 -21.76
C VAL A 73 11.63 -26.68 -21.10
N ASP A 74 11.54 -26.53 -19.78
CA ASP A 74 12.42 -25.69 -18.95
C ASP A 74 13.56 -26.47 -18.27
N THR A 75 13.88 -27.68 -18.75
CA THR A 75 14.92 -28.53 -18.14
C THR A 75 16.33 -27.92 -18.17
N GLY A 76 16.56 -26.93 -19.05
CA GLY A 76 17.81 -26.17 -19.12
C GLY A 76 17.83 -24.91 -18.24
N TRP A 77 16.82 -24.69 -17.40
CA TRP A 77 16.76 -23.56 -16.48
C TRP A 77 17.30 -23.93 -15.10
N ASP A 78 17.76 -22.93 -14.37
CA ASP A 78 18.33 -23.12 -13.04
C ASP A 78 17.26 -23.61 -12.06
N ALA A 79 17.62 -24.56 -11.21
CA ALA A 79 16.75 -24.99 -10.13
C ALA A 79 16.71 -23.90 -9.06
N TRP A 80 15.51 -23.58 -8.58
CA TRP A 80 15.30 -22.42 -7.72
C TRP A 80 14.30 -22.70 -6.60
N SER A 81 14.30 -21.83 -5.59
CA SER A 81 13.33 -21.82 -4.49
C SER A 81 12.71 -20.44 -4.36
N VAL A 82 11.45 -20.35 -3.94
CA VAL A 82 10.79 -19.07 -3.64
C VAL A 82 10.16 -19.14 -2.23
N PRO A 83 10.06 -18.04 -1.45
CA PRO A 83 10.63 -16.73 -1.71
C PRO A 83 12.17 -16.77 -1.82
N ASP A 84 12.71 -15.94 -2.70
CA ASP A 84 14.10 -15.66 -2.99
C ASP A 84 14.33 -14.15 -3.14
N ASP A 85 15.08 -13.58 -2.21
CA ASP A 85 15.62 -12.23 -2.36
C ASP A 85 16.96 -12.32 -3.12
N TRP A 86 17.02 -11.77 -4.34
CA TRP A 86 18.23 -11.78 -5.16
C TRP A 86 19.39 -11.05 -4.49
N GLY A 87 19.13 -10.17 -3.51
CA GLY A 87 20.14 -9.48 -2.71
C GLY A 87 21.13 -10.42 -2.02
N ALA A 88 20.72 -11.64 -1.70
CA ALA A 88 21.58 -12.68 -1.12
C ALA A 88 22.32 -13.55 -2.16
N THR A 89 22.13 -13.28 -3.45
CA THR A 89 22.64 -14.10 -4.56
C THR A 89 23.61 -13.32 -5.46
N ASN A 90 24.11 -13.99 -6.50
CA ASN A 90 24.90 -13.35 -7.56
C ASN A 90 24.07 -12.45 -8.50
N LEU A 91 22.76 -12.33 -8.28
CA LEU A 91 21.83 -11.48 -9.02
C LEU A 91 21.57 -10.13 -8.32
N SER A 92 22.24 -9.83 -7.21
CA SER A 92 22.07 -8.60 -6.42
C SER A 92 22.34 -7.28 -7.17
N THR A 93 22.82 -7.34 -8.41
CA THR A 93 23.04 -6.17 -9.29
C THR A 93 22.40 -6.35 -10.68
N TYR A 94 21.50 -7.31 -10.83
CA TYR A 94 20.89 -7.62 -12.12
C TYR A 94 19.60 -6.83 -12.31
N ASP A 95 19.63 -5.79 -13.14
CA ASP A 95 18.42 -5.11 -13.60
C ASP A 95 17.98 -5.70 -14.95
N GLY A 96 16.74 -6.16 -15.05
CA GLY A 96 16.18 -6.68 -16.29
C GLY A 96 15.00 -7.63 -16.11
N PHE A 97 14.63 -8.28 -17.20
CA PHE A 97 13.58 -9.29 -17.15
C PHE A 97 14.11 -10.62 -16.62
N ALA A 98 13.31 -11.29 -15.81
CA ALA A 98 13.54 -12.67 -15.43
C ALA A 98 12.23 -13.44 -15.39
N TRP A 99 12.33 -14.76 -15.44
CA TRP A 99 11.19 -15.64 -15.44
C TRP A 99 11.35 -16.79 -14.46
N TYR A 100 10.24 -17.11 -13.83
CA TYR A 100 10.07 -18.25 -12.94
C TYR A 100 9.05 -19.20 -13.54
N ARG A 101 9.28 -20.50 -13.41
CA ARG A 101 8.33 -21.54 -13.81
C ARG A 101 8.18 -22.61 -12.74
N ARG A 102 6.94 -23.04 -12.50
CA ARG A 102 6.60 -24.10 -11.57
C ARG A 102 5.60 -25.05 -12.21
N THR A 103 5.98 -26.31 -12.31
CA THR A 103 5.06 -27.40 -12.63
C THR A 103 4.59 -28.04 -11.32
N PHE A 104 3.29 -28.20 -11.16
CA PHE A 104 2.68 -28.76 -9.95
C PHE A 104 1.38 -29.50 -10.28
N THR A 105 0.94 -30.37 -9.37
CA THR A 105 -0.31 -31.12 -9.53
C THR A 105 -1.33 -30.59 -8.54
N LEU A 106 -2.52 -30.24 -9.04
CA LEU A 106 -3.65 -29.95 -8.16
C LEU A 106 -4.27 -31.27 -7.69
N PRO A 107 -4.75 -31.33 -6.43
CA PRO A 107 -5.54 -32.47 -5.97
C PRO A 107 -6.85 -32.58 -6.77
N GLU A 108 -7.62 -33.62 -6.53
CA GLU A 108 -9.02 -33.67 -7.00
C GLU A 108 -9.81 -32.49 -6.45
N ARG A 109 -10.74 -31.96 -7.26
CA ARG A 109 -11.53 -30.77 -6.90
C ARG A 109 -12.36 -31.04 -5.64
N PRO A 110 -12.19 -30.27 -4.55
CA PRO A 110 -13.05 -30.40 -3.39
C PRO A 110 -14.51 -30.13 -3.74
N ALA A 111 -15.45 -30.83 -3.10
CA ALA A 111 -16.87 -30.64 -3.32
C ALA A 111 -17.28 -29.19 -3.01
N GLY A 112 -17.96 -28.53 -3.95
CA GLY A 112 -18.44 -27.16 -3.79
C GLY A 112 -17.42 -26.06 -4.10
N VAL A 113 -16.16 -26.40 -4.41
CA VAL A 113 -15.14 -25.43 -4.86
C VAL A 113 -15.26 -25.21 -6.36
N THR A 114 -15.41 -23.97 -6.79
CA THR A 114 -15.25 -23.55 -8.19
C THR A 114 -13.81 -23.07 -8.41
N ASP A 115 -13.40 -22.90 -9.67
CA ASP A 115 -12.10 -22.32 -9.98
C ASP A 115 -12.03 -20.87 -9.50
N SER A 116 -13.15 -20.16 -9.65
CA SER A 116 -13.46 -18.91 -8.97
C SER A 116 -13.63 -19.02 -7.45
N ALA A 117 -12.99 -19.95 -6.77
CA ALA A 117 -12.80 -19.89 -5.31
C ALA A 117 -11.31 -20.06 -4.95
N VAL A 118 -10.45 -20.04 -5.97
CA VAL A 118 -9.02 -20.23 -5.85
C VAL A 118 -8.33 -18.89 -6.11
N VAL A 119 -7.44 -18.53 -5.21
CA VAL A 119 -6.56 -17.36 -5.33
C VAL A 119 -5.14 -17.85 -5.54
N ALA A 120 -4.51 -17.39 -6.61
CA ALA A 120 -3.07 -17.53 -6.79
C ALA A 120 -2.39 -16.42 -5.99
N ALA A 121 -1.98 -16.73 -4.76
CA ALA A 121 -1.22 -15.81 -3.92
C ALA A 121 0.26 -16.02 -4.19
N LEU A 122 0.97 -15.00 -4.65
CA LEU A 122 2.40 -15.06 -4.98
C LEU A 122 3.25 -14.21 -4.03
N GLY A 123 2.67 -13.79 -2.91
CA GLY A 123 3.35 -13.02 -1.89
C GLY A 123 3.85 -11.69 -2.43
N LYS A 124 5.07 -11.29 -2.12
CA LYS A 124 5.67 -10.08 -2.66
C LYS A 124 6.83 -10.43 -3.58
N ILE A 125 6.78 -9.84 -4.76
CA ILE A 125 7.73 -9.95 -5.85
C ILE A 125 8.36 -8.59 -6.05
N ASP A 126 9.65 -8.50 -6.32
CA ASP A 126 10.27 -7.20 -6.54
C ASP A 126 9.79 -6.54 -7.85
N ASP A 127 9.71 -5.21 -7.81
CA ASP A 127 9.25 -4.29 -8.84
C ASP A 127 7.92 -4.59 -9.53
N ALA A 128 7.89 -5.44 -10.55
CA ALA A 128 6.70 -5.68 -11.35
C ALA A 128 6.64 -7.12 -11.86
N ASP A 129 5.42 -7.65 -12.00
CA ASP A 129 5.21 -9.00 -12.52
C ASP A 129 4.02 -9.10 -13.49
N GLN A 130 4.08 -10.14 -14.32
CA GLN A 130 3.00 -10.64 -15.16
C GLN A 130 2.96 -12.16 -14.99
N THR A 131 1.83 -12.68 -14.52
CA THR A 131 1.69 -14.07 -14.11
C THR A 131 0.75 -14.84 -15.03
N PHE A 132 1.16 -16.05 -15.40
CA PHE A 132 0.44 -16.94 -16.30
C PHE A 132 0.19 -18.30 -15.65
N LEU A 133 -1.03 -18.79 -15.75
CA LEU A 133 -1.42 -20.15 -15.39
C LEU A 133 -1.83 -20.89 -16.66
N ASN A 134 -1.18 -22.02 -16.94
CA ASN A 134 -1.44 -22.86 -18.10
C ASN A 134 -1.40 -22.07 -19.44
N GLY A 135 -0.52 -21.07 -19.54
CA GLY A 135 -0.36 -20.20 -20.71
C GLY A 135 -1.33 -19.03 -20.81
N ARG A 136 -2.29 -18.92 -19.89
CA ARG A 136 -3.22 -17.79 -19.80
C ARG A 136 -2.76 -16.83 -18.71
N GLU A 137 -2.64 -15.55 -19.04
CA GLU A 137 -2.38 -14.52 -18.03
C GLU A 137 -3.53 -14.48 -17.02
N ILE A 138 -3.19 -14.55 -15.73
CA ILE A 138 -4.15 -14.45 -14.61
C ILE A 138 -4.03 -13.13 -13.85
N GLY A 139 -2.96 -12.37 -14.08
CA GLY A 139 -2.81 -11.04 -13.51
C GLY A 139 -1.42 -10.43 -13.71
N ARG A 140 -1.30 -9.18 -13.28
CA ARG A 140 -0.09 -8.38 -13.30
C ARG A 140 -0.14 -7.32 -12.21
N THR A 141 1.02 -6.95 -11.68
CA THR A 141 1.18 -5.88 -10.69
C THR A 141 2.42 -5.07 -11.07
N GLY A 142 2.32 -3.74 -10.97
CA GLY A 142 3.37 -2.83 -11.47
C GLY A 142 3.30 -2.58 -12.97
N GLY A 143 4.33 -1.91 -13.50
CA GLY A 143 4.45 -1.54 -14.91
C GLY A 143 5.82 -1.91 -15.46
N PHE A 144 5.86 -2.47 -16.66
CA PHE A 144 7.12 -2.72 -17.38
C PHE A 144 7.52 -1.51 -18.22
N PRO A 145 8.81 -1.36 -18.58
CA PRO A 145 9.25 -0.34 -19.53
C PRO A 145 8.43 -0.36 -20.83
N PRO A 146 8.19 0.81 -21.45
CA PRO A 146 8.71 2.13 -21.09
C PRO A 146 7.95 2.85 -19.97
N ALA A 147 6.81 2.32 -19.51
CA ALA A 147 6.02 2.88 -18.42
C ALA A 147 6.31 2.12 -17.11
N PHE A 148 7.59 2.06 -16.76
CA PHE A 148 8.03 1.33 -15.57
C PHE A 148 7.39 1.92 -14.31
N ASN A 149 6.82 1.05 -13.49
CA ASN A 149 6.19 1.40 -12.22
C ASN A 149 6.47 0.28 -11.23
N SER A 150 7.42 0.51 -10.34
CA SER A 150 7.72 -0.41 -9.26
C SER A 150 6.56 -0.51 -8.27
N THR A 151 6.30 -1.73 -7.83
CA THR A 151 5.28 -2.12 -6.85
C THR A 151 5.81 -3.26 -5.98
N TRP A 152 7.12 -3.34 -5.78
CA TRP A 152 7.83 -4.45 -5.12
C TRP A 152 7.11 -4.93 -3.83
N GLU A 153 6.62 -3.98 -3.08
CA GLU A 153 5.97 -4.11 -1.78
C GLU A 153 4.50 -4.56 -1.77
N VAL A 154 3.80 -4.61 -2.92
CA VAL A 154 2.35 -4.93 -3.01
C VAL A 154 2.10 -6.45 -3.04
N PRO A 155 1.36 -7.09 -2.13
CA PRO A 155 1.07 -8.52 -2.25
C PRO A 155 0.35 -8.91 -3.55
N ARG A 156 0.72 -10.04 -4.16
CA ARG A 156 0.22 -10.53 -5.45
C ARG A 156 -0.87 -11.54 -5.19
N GLU A 157 -2.12 -11.14 -5.46
CA GLU A 157 -3.28 -12.03 -5.45
C GLU A 157 -3.95 -11.98 -6.82
N TYR A 158 -3.91 -13.09 -7.54
CA TYR A 158 -4.49 -13.23 -8.88
C TYR A 158 -5.59 -14.28 -8.89
N TYR A 159 -6.59 -14.08 -9.74
CA TYR A 159 -7.83 -14.85 -9.71
C TYR A 159 -8.01 -15.56 -11.05
N PRO A 160 -7.74 -16.88 -11.12
CA PRO A 160 -7.93 -17.66 -12.33
C PRO A 160 -9.38 -17.63 -12.84
N ASP A 161 -9.55 -17.55 -14.15
CA ASP A 161 -10.85 -17.70 -14.81
C ASP A 161 -11.40 -19.13 -14.62
N ASP A 162 -12.73 -19.26 -14.63
CA ASP A 162 -13.38 -20.57 -14.57
C ASP A 162 -12.96 -21.47 -15.74
N GLY A 163 -12.57 -22.71 -15.44
CA GLY A 163 -12.09 -23.70 -16.40
C GLY A 163 -10.59 -23.67 -16.65
N LEU A 164 -9.86 -22.71 -16.06
CA LEU A 164 -8.41 -22.60 -16.25
C LEU A 164 -7.61 -23.61 -15.42
N LEU A 165 -8.12 -24.02 -14.25
CA LEU A 165 -7.45 -24.96 -13.36
C LEU A 165 -7.69 -26.40 -13.79
N ARG A 166 -6.61 -27.19 -13.88
CA ARG A 166 -6.66 -28.62 -14.22
C ARG A 166 -6.62 -29.45 -12.93
N TRP A 167 -7.79 -29.69 -12.34
CA TRP A 167 -7.92 -30.51 -11.13
C TRP A 167 -7.54 -31.98 -11.38
N GLY A 168 -6.93 -32.62 -10.38
CA GLY A 168 -6.40 -33.99 -10.50
C GLY A 168 -5.25 -34.15 -11.50
N ALA A 169 -4.73 -33.04 -12.04
CA ALA A 169 -3.80 -33.03 -13.16
C ALA A 169 -2.70 -31.97 -13.00
N THR A 170 -1.73 -32.04 -13.90
CA THR A 170 -0.57 -31.14 -13.95
C THR A 170 -0.95 -29.76 -14.47
N ASN A 171 -0.50 -28.74 -13.75
CA ASN A 171 -0.60 -27.33 -14.09
C ASN A 171 0.80 -26.72 -14.18
N VAL A 172 0.91 -25.63 -14.93
CA VAL A 172 2.14 -24.84 -15.07
C VAL A 172 1.84 -23.40 -14.69
N LEU A 173 2.60 -22.87 -13.75
CA LEU A 173 2.62 -21.44 -13.42
C LEU A 173 3.92 -20.84 -13.98
N ALA A 174 3.81 -19.73 -14.69
CA ALA A 174 4.95 -18.96 -15.18
C ALA A 174 4.81 -17.51 -14.71
N VAL A 175 5.88 -16.94 -14.19
CA VAL A 175 5.89 -15.58 -13.65
C VAL A 175 7.01 -14.81 -14.34
N ARG A 176 6.62 -13.80 -15.10
CA ARG A 176 7.53 -12.86 -15.76
C ARG A 176 7.71 -11.67 -14.84
N ILE A 177 8.95 -11.32 -14.53
CA ILE A 177 9.30 -10.21 -13.64
C ILE A 177 10.17 -9.22 -14.41
N TYR A 178 10.03 -7.94 -14.09
CA TYR A 178 10.99 -6.92 -14.47
C TYR A 178 11.53 -6.24 -13.21
N ASP A 179 12.83 -6.40 -12.99
CA ASP A 179 13.60 -5.66 -12.00
C ASP A 179 14.24 -4.45 -12.68
N GLY A 180 13.93 -3.26 -12.19
CA GLY A 180 14.37 -1.97 -12.72
C GLY A 180 15.60 -1.43 -12.00
N THR A 181 15.66 -1.57 -10.67
CA THR A 181 16.81 -1.20 -9.85
C THR A 181 16.76 -1.89 -8.49
N GLY A 182 17.90 -2.38 -8.01
CA GLY A 182 18.05 -2.79 -6.60
C GLY A 182 18.15 -4.29 -6.44
N GLY A 183 17.42 -4.85 -5.48
CA GLY A 183 17.26 -6.29 -5.34
C GLY A 183 16.07 -6.78 -6.15
N GLY A 184 16.02 -8.06 -6.50
CA GLY A 184 14.94 -8.64 -7.30
C GLY A 184 14.38 -9.94 -6.71
N GLY A 185 13.35 -10.51 -7.36
CA GLY A 185 12.80 -11.83 -7.02
C GLY A 185 11.64 -11.84 -6.02
N PHE A 186 11.26 -13.00 -5.49
CA PHE A 186 10.17 -13.12 -4.52
C PHE A 186 10.69 -12.84 -3.11
N HIS A 187 10.38 -11.73 -2.46
CA HIS A 187 10.92 -11.45 -1.12
C HIS A 187 9.97 -11.78 0.04
N GLN A 188 8.68 -12.09 -0.22
CA GLN A 188 7.76 -12.53 0.85
C GLN A 188 6.72 -13.52 0.33
N GLY A 189 6.22 -14.42 1.20
CA GLY A 189 5.09 -15.33 0.92
C GLY A 189 3.75 -14.83 1.49
N PRO A 190 2.68 -15.64 1.44
CA PRO A 190 2.64 -17.03 0.94
C PRO A 190 2.73 -17.11 -0.60
N VAL A 191 3.22 -18.24 -1.12
CA VAL A 191 3.29 -18.51 -2.57
C VAL A 191 2.55 -19.82 -2.88
N GLY A 192 1.44 -19.78 -3.61
CA GLY A 192 0.62 -20.95 -3.89
C GLY A 192 -0.77 -20.65 -4.42
N LEU A 193 -1.59 -21.70 -4.49
CA LEU A 193 -3.00 -21.63 -4.86
C LEU A 193 -3.85 -22.01 -3.66
N PHE A 194 -4.65 -21.07 -3.19
CA PHE A 194 -5.34 -21.17 -1.91
C PHE A 194 -6.82 -20.87 -2.06
N SER A 195 -7.66 -21.52 -1.25
CA SER A 195 -8.99 -21.00 -0.95
C SER A 195 -8.91 -19.66 -0.21
N GLU A 196 -9.95 -18.84 -0.30
CA GLU A 196 -10.12 -17.67 0.55
C GLU A 196 -10.05 -18.07 2.05
N ALA A 197 -10.67 -19.20 2.44
CA ALA A 197 -10.62 -19.76 3.79
C ALA A 197 -9.20 -20.04 4.29
N ARG A 198 -8.35 -20.60 3.43
CA ARG A 198 -6.94 -20.83 3.75
C ARG A 198 -6.19 -19.51 3.90
N LEU A 199 -6.41 -18.55 3.01
CA LEU A 199 -5.79 -17.23 3.11
C LEU A 199 -6.23 -16.48 4.37
N ARG A 200 -7.50 -16.56 4.77
CA ARG A 200 -7.98 -15.99 6.05
C ARG A 200 -7.23 -16.62 7.23
N THR A 201 -7.10 -17.94 7.23
CA THR A 201 -6.37 -18.66 8.29
C THR A 201 -4.90 -18.26 8.35
N LEU A 202 -4.24 -18.10 7.20
CA LEU A 202 -2.86 -17.59 7.11
C LEU A 202 -2.75 -16.15 7.61
N ALA A 203 -3.78 -15.33 7.43
CA ALA A 203 -3.89 -13.98 7.97
C ALA A 203 -4.34 -13.94 9.46
N GLY A 204 -4.47 -15.10 10.13
CA GLY A 204 -4.93 -15.18 11.51
C GLY A 204 -6.43 -14.91 11.72
N ILE A 205 -7.20 -14.82 10.64
CA ILE A 205 -8.64 -14.63 10.66
C ILE A 205 -9.29 -16.01 10.72
N THR A 206 -9.93 -16.30 11.85
CA THR A 206 -10.60 -17.58 12.10
C THR A 206 -12.10 -17.36 12.28
N GLY A 207 -12.88 -18.40 11.97
CA GLY A 207 -14.32 -18.34 12.05
C GLY A 207 -14.98 -19.67 11.73
N THR A 208 -16.30 -19.66 11.71
CA THR A 208 -17.15 -20.81 11.39
C THR A 208 -18.05 -20.48 10.21
N ALA A 209 -18.41 -21.51 9.44
CA ALA A 209 -19.37 -21.40 8.35
C ALA A 209 -20.67 -20.72 8.82
N ALA A 210 -21.20 -19.79 8.02
CA ALA A 210 -22.49 -19.19 8.29
C ALA A 210 -23.63 -20.24 8.23
N SER A 211 -24.69 -20.02 9.01
CA SER A 211 -25.95 -20.75 8.86
C SER A 211 -26.71 -20.28 7.60
N PRO A 212 -27.70 -21.06 7.10
CA PRO A 212 -28.51 -20.64 5.95
C PRO A 212 -29.23 -19.29 6.16
N ALA A 213 -29.64 -18.98 7.39
CA ALA A 213 -30.27 -17.69 7.71
C ALA A 213 -29.27 -16.53 7.65
N GLN A 214 -28.06 -16.74 8.16
CA GLN A 214 -26.96 -15.77 8.09
C GLN A 214 -26.51 -15.51 6.64
N LEU A 215 -26.40 -16.56 5.83
CA LEU A 215 -26.13 -16.44 4.40
C LEU A 215 -27.23 -15.63 3.71
N ALA A 216 -28.50 -15.99 3.89
CA ALA A 216 -29.62 -15.27 3.27
C ALA A 216 -29.64 -13.78 3.65
N HIS A 217 -29.33 -13.47 4.91
CA HIS A 217 -29.19 -12.08 5.39
C HIS A 217 -28.08 -11.33 4.66
N ALA A 218 -26.87 -11.90 4.60
CA ALA A 218 -25.73 -11.28 3.92
C ALA A 218 -26.05 -11.02 2.44
N CYS A 219 -26.61 -12.02 1.75
CA CYS A 219 -26.99 -11.90 0.35
C CYS A 219 -28.06 -10.81 0.13
N ALA A 220 -28.99 -10.63 1.08
CA ALA A 220 -30.00 -9.59 0.99
C ALA A 220 -29.39 -8.18 1.07
N VAL A 221 -28.40 -7.95 1.95
CA VAL A 221 -27.70 -6.66 2.07
C VAL A 221 -26.96 -6.33 0.77
N LEU A 222 -26.10 -7.23 0.30
CA LEU A 222 -25.32 -7.03 -0.94
C LEU A 222 -26.23 -6.86 -2.16
N GLY A 223 -27.31 -7.65 -2.24
CA GLY A 223 -28.29 -7.53 -3.31
C GLY A 223 -29.00 -6.17 -3.34
N ARG A 224 -29.28 -5.56 -2.18
CA ARG A 224 -29.84 -4.20 -2.14
C ARG A 224 -28.83 -3.16 -2.61
N GLN A 225 -27.57 -3.27 -2.20
CA GLN A 225 -26.51 -2.37 -2.65
C GLN A 225 -26.38 -2.38 -4.18
N ARG A 226 -26.24 -3.57 -4.77
CA ARG A 226 -26.11 -3.73 -6.23
C ARG A 226 -27.31 -3.15 -6.98
N ARG A 227 -28.53 -3.45 -6.54
CA ARG A 227 -29.76 -2.91 -7.17
C ARG A 227 -29.84 -1.38 -7.05
N ALA A 228 -29.50 -0.82 -5.90
CA ALA A 228 -29.52 0.62 -5.69
C ALA A 228 -28.52 1.35 -6.61
N LEU A 229 -27.28 0.87 -6.67
CA LEU A 229 -26.23 1.46 -7.51
C LEU A 229 -26.51 1.32 -9.01
N ALA A 230 -27.01 0.15 -9.44
CA ALA A 230 -27.40 -0.08 -10.83
C ALA A 230 -28.61 0.78 -11.25
N ALA A 231 -29.47 1.17 -10.30
CA ALA A 231 -30.57 2.11 -10.52
C ALA A 231 -30.16 3.59 -10.39
N GLY A 232 -28.91 3.89 -9.96
CA GLY A 232 -28.46 5.23 -9.62
C GLY A 232 -29.11 5.82 -8.36
N ASP A 233 -29.73 5.00 -7.51
CA ASP A 233 -30.40 5.42 -6.28
C ASP A 233 -29.41 5.46 -5.11
N LEU A 234 -28.69 6.58 -4.99
CA LEU A 234 -27.72 6.78 -3.92
C LEU A 234 -28.36 6.87 -2.52
N ARG A 235 -29.67 7.15 -2.43
CA ARG A 235 -30.38 7.16 -1.15
C ARG A 235 -30.62 5.73 -0.68
N ALA A 236 -31.13 4.87 -1.56
CA ALA A 236 -31.30 3.45 -1.26
C ALA A 236 -29.95 2.77 -0.96
N TYR A 237 -28.86 3.17 -1.64
CA TYR A 237 -27.53 2.69 -1.30
C TYR A 237 -27.08 3.17 0.09
N ALA A 238 -27.25 4.46 0.41
CA ALA A 238 -26.92 5.01 1.73
C ALA A 238 -27.64 4.28 2.88
N ASP A 239 -28.89 3.87 2.68
CA ASP A 239 -29.68 3.13 3.68
C ASP A 239 -29.12 1.73 3.98
N THR A 240 -28.23 1.20 3.13
CA THR A 240 -27.52 -0.07 3.36
C THR A 240 -26.24 0.09 4.17
N LEU A 241 -25.77 1.32 4.43
CA LEU A 241 -24.56 1.57 5.20
C LEU A 241 -24.90 1.93 6.65
N ALA A 242 -24.11 1.42 7.60
CA ALA A 242 -24.22 1.80 8.99
C ALA A 242 -23.84 3.27 9.21
N GLY A 243 -24.34 3.88 10.30
CA GLY A 243 -24.02 5.26 10.62
C GLY A 243 -22.54 5.47 10.98
N ASP A 244 -21.91 4.42 11.50
CA ASP A 244 -20.48 4.27 11.80
C ASP A 244 -19.74 3.43 10.75
N PHE A 245 -20.28 3.34 9.51
CA PHE A 245 -19.62 2.66 8.41
C PHE A 245 -18.22 3.24 8.19
N PHE A 246 -17.24 2.34 8.14
CA PHE A 246 -15.87 2.67 7.84
C PHE A 246 -15.18 1.50 7.14
N HIS A 247 -14.76 1.71 5.91
CA HIS A 247 -14.06 0.68 5.12
C HIS A 247 -12.79 1.27 4.51
N GLN A 248 -11.60 0.83 4.93
CA GLN A 248 -10.31 1.29 4.38
C GLN A 248 -10.21 2.83 4.21
N GLY A 249 -10.63 3.61 5.21
CA GLY A 249 -10.62 5.09 5.13
C GLY A 249 -11.91 5.74 4.62
N ASP A 250 -12.80 4.97 4.01
CA ASP A 250 -14.07 5.47 3.51
C ASP A 250 -15.14 5.47 4.59
N THR A 251 -15.61 6.67 4.90
CA THR A 251 -16.89 6.86 5.61
C THR A 251 -18.06 6.78 4.61
N ALA A 252 -19.27 6.54 5.11
CA ALA A 252 -20.47 6.55 4.27
C ALA A 252 -20.62 7.89 3.52
N ALA A 253 -20.31 9.00 4.18
CA ALA A 253 -20.35 10.33 3.59
C ALA A 253 -19.37 10.48 2.42
N ARG A 254 -18.13 10.01 2.58
CA ARG A 254 -17.10 10.03 1.55
C ARG A 254 -17.49 9.15 0.36
N ARG A 255 -17.85 7.90 0.61
CA ARG A 255 -18.30 6.94 -0.43
C ARG A 255 -19.45 7.52 -1.26
N LEU A 256 -20.44 8.14 -0.61
CA LEU A 256 -21.54 8.81 -1.30
C LEU A 256 -21.10 10.07 -2.05
N GLY A 257 -20.09 10.78 -1.57
CA GLY A 257 -19.47 11.90 -2.28
C GLY A 257 -18.83 11.45 -3.60
N ASP A 258 -18.02 10.39 -3.53
CA ASP A 258 -17.32 9.84 -4.69
C ASP A 258 -18.32 9.29 -5.72
N LEU A 259 -19.34 8.56 -5.28
CA LEU A 259 -20.41 8.05 -6.16
C LEU A 259 -21.21 9.17 -6.85
N ARG A 260 -21.38 10.34 -6.21
CA ARG A 260 -22.03 11.51 -6.86
C ARG A 260 -21.16 12.13 -7.96
N ALA A 261 -19.85 11.98 -7.88
CA ALA A 261 -18.92 12.49 -8.89
C ALA A 261 -18.89 11.61 -10.15
N VAL A 262 -19.31 10.34 -10.02
CA VAL A 262 -19.42 9.40 -11.15
C VAL A 262 -20.64 9.75 -12.01
N ARG A 263 -20.46 9.73 -13.33
CA ARG A 263 -21.56 9.96 -14.29
C ARG A 263 -22.32 8.66 -14.56
N GLY A 264 -23.59 8.63 -14.17
CA GLY A 264 -24.50 7.52 -14.47
C GLY A 264 -24.45 6.37 -13.45
N PRO A 265 -25.17 5.26 -13.72
CA PRO A 265 -25.22 4.11 -12.84
C PRO A 265 -23.84 3.47 -12.59
N VAL A 266 -23.71 2.81 -11.45
CA VAL A 266 -22.50 2.08 -11.08
C VAL A 266 -22.83 0.59 -10.94
N THR A 267 -22.00 -0.24 -11.55
CA THR A 267 -22.07 -1.69 -11.38
C THR A 267 -21.15 -2.08 -10.23
N LEU A 268 -21.74 -2.58 -9.15
CA LEU A 268 -21.05 -3.25 -8.05
C LEU A 268 -21.10 -4.76 -8.30
N ARG A 269 -19.94 -5.41 -8.31
CA ARG A 269 -19.82 -6.85 -8.42
C ARG A 269 -19.07 -7.40 -7.21
N ASP A 270 -19.74 -8.28 -6.49
CA ASP A 270 -19.13 -9.15 -5.48
C ASP A 270 -19.00 -10.53 -6.12
N SER A 271 -17.79 -11.06 -6.18
CA SER A 271 -17.50 -12.39 -6.72
C SER A 271 -16.80 -13.23 -5.66
N GLN A 272 -16.96 -14.55 -5.78
CA GLN A 272 -16.40 -15.52 -4.84
C GLN A 272 -16.88 -15.33 -3.39
N ALA A 273 -18.00 -14.61 -3.20
CA ALA A 273 -18.45 -14.19 -1.88
C ALA A 273 -18.75 -15.39 -0.96
N GLU A 274 -17.99 -15.45 0.13
CA GLU A 274 -18.07 -16.45 1.19
C GLU A 274 -18.53 -15.80 2.49
N VAL A 275 -19.55 -16.38 3.13
CA VAL A 275 -20.12 -15.84 4.37
C VAL A 275 -19.75 -16.72 5.55
N PHE A 276 -19.14 -16.10 6.57
CA PHE A 276 -18.72 -16.78 7.79
C PHE A 276 -18.97 -15.91 9.03
N VAL A 277 -18.86 -16.55 10.20
CA VAL A 277 -18.92 -15.89 11.50
C VAL A 277 -17.52 -15.92 12.11
N ASP A 278 -16.92 -14.76 12.35
CA ASP A 278 -15.58 -14.68 12.90
C ASP A 278 -15.50 -15.13 14.38
N ALA A 279 -14.29 -15.23 14.91
CA ALA A 279 -14.05 -15.60 16.31
C ALA A 279 -14.70 -14.65 17.34
N GLN A 280 -15.14 -13.46 16.94
CA GLN A 280 -15.86 -12.50 17.78
C GLN A 280 -17.39 -12.59 17.60
N GLY A 281 -17.89 -13.52 16.79
CA GLY A 281 -19.32 -13.71 16.53
C GLY A 281 -19.91 -12.71 15.53
N ARG A 282 -19.08 -11.98 14.79
CA ARG A 282 -19.53 -11.02 13.78
C ARG A 282 -19.78 -11.72 12.46
N LEU A 283 -20.81 -11.31 11.73
CA LEU A 283 -21.10 -11.80 10.39
C LEU A 283 -20.21 -11.09 9.37
N VAL A 284 -19.46 -11.86 8.61
CA VAL A 284 -18.46 -11.35 7.65
C VAL A 284 -18.68 -11.97 6.28
N VAL A 285 -18.53 -11.15 5.24
CA VAL A 285 -18.41 -11.60 3.85
C VAL A 285 -16.97 -11.41 3.41
N ASP A 286 -16.30 -12.48 3.02
CA ASP A 286 -15.04 -12.42 2.26
C ASP A 286 -15.42 -12.44 0.78
N THR A 287 -15.01 -11.45 0.01
CA THR A 287 -15.39 -11.36 -1.40
C THR A 287 -14.38 -10.58 -2.20
N ILE A 288 -14.28 -10.90 -3.48
CA ILE A 288 -13.62 -10.05 -4.46
C ILE A 288 -14.64 -9.04 -4.99
N ARG A 289 -14.47 -7.78 -4.59
CA ARG A 289 -15.35 -6.68 -4.95
C ARG A 289 -14.73 -5.81 -6.04
N SER A 290 -15.55 -5.40 -7.02
CA SER A 290 -15.16 -4.43 -8.05
C SER A 290 -16.28 -3.44 -8.35
N TRP A 291 -15.88 -2.25 -8.83
CA TRP A 291 -16.78 -1.15 -9.14
C TRP A 291 -16.51 -0.64 -10.56
N THR A 292 -17.55 -0.57 -11.38
CA THR A 292 -17.44 -0.12 -12.78
C THR A 292 -18.49 0.94 -13.09
N GLY A 293 -18.07 2.04 -13.71
CA GLY A 293 -18.95 3.10 -14.18
C GLY A 293 -19.78 2.66 -15.40
N ALA A 294 -20.83 3.41 -15.71
CA ALA A 294 -21.71 3.12 -16.85
C ALA A 294 -20.99 3.14 -18.22
N ASP A 295 -19.87 3.85 -18.30
CA ASP A 295 -19.00 3.95 -19.48
C ASP A 295 -17.94 2.83 -19.55
N GLY A 296 -17.96 1.88 -18.62
CA GLY A 296 -16.97 0.82 -18.50
C GLY A 296 -15.69 1.25 -17.77
N ALA A 297 -15.63 2.48 -17.22
CA ALA A 297 -14.49 2.92 -16.43
C ALA A 297 -14.36 2.08 -15.15
N VAL A 298 -13.16 1.56 -14.90
CA VAL A 298 -12.84 0.88 -13.64
C VAL A 298 -12.74 1.94 -12.55
N LEU A 299 -13.73 1.99 -11.66
CA LEU A 299 -13.76 2.92 -10.52
C LEU A 299 -12.92 2.36 -9.37
N GLN A 300 -13.03 1.05 -9.15
CA GLN A 300 -12.18 0.29 -8.25
C GLN A 300 -11.94 -1.09 -8.90
N PRO A 301 -10.68 -1.52 -9.07
CA PRO A 301 -10.36 -2.84 -9.60
C PRO A 301 -10.88 -3.94 -8.67
N ALA A 302 -10.90 -5.17 -9.17
CA ALA A 302 -11.25 -6.33 -8.35
C ALA A 302 -10.23 -6.49 -7.21
N THR A 303 -10.68 -6.30 -5.98
CA THR A 303 -9.87 -6.44 -4.77
C THR A 303 -10.61 -7.31 -3.78
N ARG A 304 -9.88 -8.16 -3.06
CA ARG A 304 -10.45 -8.92 -1.95
C ARG A 304 -10.74 -7.99 -0.79
N GLU A 305 -11.96 -8.07 -0.26
CA GLU A 305 -12.48 -7.24 0.82
C GLU A 305 -13.18 -8.11 1.88
N LEU A 306 -13.06 -7.71 3.14
CA LEU A 306 -13.83 -8.25 4.25
C LEU A 306 -14.94 -7.28 4.63
N LEU A 307 -16.20 -7.70 4.49
CA LEU A 307 -17.37 -6.87 4.73
C LEU A 307 -18.07 -7.34 6.00
N TYR A 308 -18.07 -6.52 7.04
CA TYR A 308 -18.80 -6.84 8.27
C TYR A 308 -20.22 -6.32 8.17
N LEU A 309 -21.18 -7.12 8.60
CA LEU A 309 -22.60 -6.77 8.52
C LEU A 309 -23.22 -6.64 9.91
N ASP A 310 -24.06 -5.64 10.12
CA ASP A 310 -24.96 -5.53 11.28
C ASP A 310 -26.17 -6.45 11.05
N PRO A 311 -26.30 -7.55 11.80
CA PRO A 311 -27.40 -8.48 11.63
C PRO A 311 -28.74 -7.95 12.15
N ARG A 312 -28.74 -6.84 12.91
CA ARG A 312 -29.94 -6.26 13.52
C ARG A 312 -30.59 -5.19 12.65
N ARG A 313 -29.85 -4.66 11.67
CA ARG A 313 -30.26 -3.49 10.88
C ARG A 313 -30.11 -3.69 9.37
N ASP A 314 -29.65 -4.86 8.96
CA ASP A 314 -29.32 -5.20 7.57
C ASP A 314 -28.39 -4.17 6.93
N ARG A 315 -27.29 -3.81 7.60
CA ARG A 315 -26.36 -2.77 7.12
C ARG A 315 -24.93 -3.27 7.05
N GLU A 316 -24.18 -2.77 6.08
CA GLU A 316 -22.74 -2.93 6.04
C GLU A 316 -22.08 -1.97 7.03
N LEU A 317 -21.16 -2.50 7.85
CA LEU A 317 -20.34 -1.78 8.82
C LEU A 317 -19.01 -1.30 8.23
N GLY A 318 -18.59 -1.90 7.11
CA GLY A 318 -17.22 -1.81 6.62
C GLY A 318 -16.28 -2.71 7.42
N ASP A 319 -14.98 -2.61 7.20
CA ASP A 319 -13.97 -3.45 7.85
C ASP A 319 -13.39 -2.87 9.14
N HIS A 320 -13.69 -1.58 9.41
CA HIS A 320 -13.08 -0.82 10.50
C HIS A 320 -11.55 -0.90 10.49
N ALA A 321 -10.94 -1.06 9.31
CA ALA A 321 -9.49 -1.15 9.15
C ALA A 321 -8.83 0.07 9.78
N ARG A 322 -7.77 -0.17 10.52
CA ARG A 322 -7.00 0.89 11.19
C ARG A 322 -5.73 1.21 10.46
N PHE A 323 -5.32 0.39 9.51
CA PHE A 323 -4.19 0.67 8.66
C PHE A 323 -4.63 0.36 7.24
N PHE A 324 -4.58 1.38 6.38
CA PHE A 324 -5.14 1.33 5.03
C PHE A 324 -4.47 2.37 4.15
N ARG A 325 -4.54 2.11 2.84
CA ARG A 325 -4.11 3.03 1.82
C ARG A 325 -5.23 3.96 1.40
N ASP A 326 -4.90 5.24 1.24
CA ASP A 326 -5.78 6.26 0.72
C ASP A 326 -5.12 6.98 -0.45
N SER A 327 -5.91 7.72 -1.23
CA SER A 327 -5.42 8.45 -2.40
C SER A 327 -6.27 9.67 -2.72
N TYR A 328 -5.67 10.65 -3.38
CA TYR A 328 -6.38 11.83 -3.87
C TYR A 328 -5.70 12.41 -5.11
N ALA A 329 -6.44 13.21 -5.88
CA ALA A 329 -5.88 13.97 -7.00
C ALA A 329 -5.05 15.15 -6.47
N SER A 330 -3.74 15.10 -6.64
CA SER A 330 -2.81 16.15 -6.21
C SER A 330 -2.59 17.19 -7.31
N THR A 331 -2.76 18.46 -6.96
CA THR A 331 -2.44 19.57 -7.88
C THR A 331 -0.94 19.78 -7.94
N ALA A 332 -0.26 19.67 -6.79
CA ALA A 332 1.18 19.80 -6.67
C ALA A 332 1.92 18.77 -7.55
N MET A 333 1.41 17.54 -7.62
CA MET A 333 2.02 16.45 -8.39
C MET A 333 1.45 16.29 -9.79
N GLY A 334 0.33 16.95 -10.11
CA GLY A 334 -0.35 16.79 -11.40
C GLY A 334 -0.88 15.37 -11.66
N ARG A 335 -0.97 14.53 -10.63
CA ARG A 335 -1.39 13.12 -10.69
C ARG A 335 -2.14 12.71 -9.42
N ARG A 336 -2.78 11.55 -9.46
CA ARG A 336 -3.28 10.91 -8.24
C ARG A 336 -2.08 10.39 -7.44
N VAL A 337 -2.07 10.67 -6.15
CA VAL A 337 -1.02 10.25 -5.21
C VAL A 337 -1.62 9.38 -4.12
N GLN A 338 -0.79 8.54 -3.52
CA GLN A 338 -1.19 7.61 -2.46
C GLN A 338 -0.51 7.99 -1.14
N PHE A 339 -1.13 7.57 -0.05
CA PHE A 339 -0.56 7.65 1.29
C PHE A 339 -1.23 6.61 2.17
N ASP A 340 -0.51 6.04 3.12
CA ASP A 340 -1.10 5.11 4.08
C ASP A 340 -1.46 5.86 5.37
N VAL A 341 -2.46 5.36 6.09
CA VAL A 341 -2.95 5.95 7.32
C VAL A 341 -3.11 4.88 8.38
N TYR A 342 -2.47 5.10 9.52
CA TYR A 342 -2.71 4.35 10.74
C TYR A 342 -3.62 5.13 11.71
N LEU A 343 -4.64 4.46 12.23
CA LEU A 343 -5.59 4.94 13.22
C LEU A 343 -5.40 4.16 14.54
N PRO A 344 -5.35 4.86 15.69
CA PRO A 344 -5.14 4.20 16.97
C PRO A 344 -6.37 3.37 17.38
N LYS A 345 -6.18 2.35 18.24
CA LYS A 345 -7.26 1.43 18.67
C LYS A 345 -8.51 2.13 19.19
N SER A 346 -8.40 3.30 19.85
CA SER A 346 -9.59 4.01 20.33
C SER A 346 -10.37 4.75 19.23
N TYR A 347 -9.83 4.89 18.02
CA TYR A 347 -10.48 5.61 16.93
C TYR A 347 -11.82 4.94 16.58
N THR A 348 -11.86 3.63 16.34
CA THR A 348 -13.10 2.93 16.00
C THR A 348 -14.06 2.75 17.20
N ARG A 349 -13.61 3.06 18.42
CA ARG A 349 -14.40 2.93 19.67
C ARG A 349 -14.99 4.25 20.16
N THR A 350 -14.69 5.34 19.48
CA THR A 350 -15.11 6.70 19.83
C THR A 350 -15.60 7.40 18.58
N SER A 351 -16.57 8.29 18.70
CA SER A 351 -17.09 9.03 17.54
C SER A 351 -16.72 10.51 17.58
N ALA A 352 -16.32 11.04 18.75
CA ALA A 352 -16.05 12.47 18.91
C ALA A 352 -14.58 12.80 19.22
N ARG A 353 -13.82 11.88 19.84
CA ARG A 353 -12.42 12.08 20.22
C ARG A 353 -11.55 12.49 19.02
N ARG A 354 -10.63 13.42 19.26
CA ARG A 354 -9.65 13.90 18.28
C ARG A 354 -8.23 13.51 18.67
N TYR A 355 -7.36 13.35 17.69
CA TYR A 355 -6.03 12.77 17.83
C TYR A 355 -4.93 13.69 17.28
N PRO A 356 -3.74 13.75 17.90
CA PRO A 356 -2.57 14.32 17.26
C PRO A 356 -2.15 13.49 16.03
N VAL A 357 -1.31 14.08 15.19
CA VAL A 357 -0.84 13.47 13.93
C VAL A 357 0.68 13.42 13.87
N VAL A 358 1.24 12.29 13.47
CA VAL A 358 2.65 12.15 13.08
C VAL A 358 2.72 11.82 11.59
N TYR A 359 3.51 12.59 10.83
CA TYR A 359 3.81 12.27 9.43
C TYR A 359 5.15 11.54 9.38
N MET A 360 5.14 10.28 8.94
CA MET A 360 6.31 9.42 8.85
C MET A 360 6.76 9.33 7.39
N LEU A 361 7.97 9.82 7.12
CA LEU A 361 8.53 10.04 5.78
C LEU A 361 9.46 8.90 5.37
N ASN A 362 9.27 8.38 4.15
CA ASN A 362 10.02 7.25 3.60
C ASN A 362 11.47 7.58 3.21
N GLY A 363 12.27 6.51 3.13
CA GLY A 363 13.64 6.55 2.62
C GLY A 363 13.73 6.68 1.09
N PHE A 364 14.95 6.86 0.58
CA PHE A 364 15.20 6.86 -0.87
C PHE A 364 14.86 5.47 -1.44
N ASN A 365 14.23 5.42 -2.61
CA ASN A 365 13.63 4.23 -3.25
C ASN A 365 12.49 3.58 -2.45
N GLY A 366 11.94 4.28 -1.45
CA GLY A 366 10.73 3.87 -0.75
C GLY A 366 9.49 4.63 -1.20
N SER A 367 8.34 4.25 -0.66
CA SER A 367 7.05 4.92 -0.84
C SER A 367 6.22 4.83 0.45
N ASN A 368 4.94 5.18 0.42
CA ASN A 368 4.02 4.94 1.55
C ASN A 368 3.82 3.45 1.86
N ILE A 369 4.04 2.56 0.90
CA ILE A 369 3.71 1.15 1.07
C ILE A 369 4.76 0.44 1.95
N GLU A 370 5.93 1.05 2.15
CA GLU A 370 7.05 0.44 2.85
C GLU A 370 6.76 0.17 4.34
N TRP A 371 5.73 0.83 4.87
CA TRP A 371 5.27 0.69 6.24
C TRP A 371 4.37 -0.52 6.43
N GLU A 372 3.63 -0.93 5.39
CA GLU A 372 2.94 -2.22 5.35
C GLU A 372 3.94 -3.38 5.33
N ALA A 373 5.03 -3.24 4.60
CA ALA A 373 6.09 -4.25 4.60
C ALA A 373 6.79 -4.43 5.95
N ARG A 374 6.73 -3.43 6.82
CA ARG A 374 7.34 -3.44 8.16
C ARG A 374 6.35 -3.71 9.29
N ASP A 375 5.12 -4.11 8.97
CA ASP A 375 4.03 -4.31 9.95
C ASP A 375 3.91 -3.11 10.91
N MET A 376 3.97 -1.89 10.36
CA MET A 376 4.11 -0.67 11.16
C MET A 376 2.89 -0.44 12.07
N ASP A 377 1.71 -0.91 11.67
CA ASP A 377 0.51 -0.88 12.51
C ASP A 377 0.66 -1.72 13.79
N ALA A 378 1.24 -2.92 13.70
CA ALA A 378 1.54 -3.78 14.84
C ALA A 378 2.62 -3.16 15.74
N VAL A 379 3.64 -2.53 15.13
CA VAL A 379 4.67 -1.78 15.85
C VAL A 379 4.03 -0.61 16.62
N LEU A 380 3.21 0.22 15.98
CA LEU A 380 2.54 1.36 16.60
C LEU A 380 1.55 0.96 17.69
N ASP A 381 0.84 -0.15 17.51
CA ASP A 381 -0.02 -0.74 18.54
C ASP A 381 0.77 -1.16 19.79
N ARG A 382 1.93 -1.80 19.59
CA ARG A 382 2.84 -2.21 20.67
C ARG A 382 3.39 -0.99 21.40
N LEU A 383 3.89 0.01 20.66
CA LEU A 383 4.43 1.25 21.20
C LEU A 383 3.40 2.01 22.07
N THR A 384 2.14 2.05 21.63
CA THR A 384 1.06 2.67 22.40
C THR A 384 0.79 1.93 23.71
N THR A 385 0.88 0.59 23.69
CA THR A 385 0.56 -0.26 24.85
C THR A 385 1.71 -0.31 25.86
N ASP A 386 2.91 -0.63 25.37
CA ASP A 386 4.06 -0.96 26.21
C ASP A 386 4.79 0.30 26.71
N ALA A 387 5.01 1.27 25.83
CA ALA A 387 5.68 2.53 26.15
C ALA A 387 4.72 3.63 26.63
N ARG A 388 3.42 3.32 26.77
CA ARG A 388 2.37 4.26 27.20
C ARG A 388 2.39 5.57 26.40
N LEU A 389 2.64 5.47 25.09
CA LEU A 389 2.68 6.61 24.19
C LEU A 389 1.28 7.18 23.95
N ALA A 390 1.19 8.45 23.53
CA ALA A 390 -0.09 9.04 23.16
C ALA A 390 -0.62 8.36 21.89
N GLU A 391 -1.89 7.95 21.91
CA GLU A 391 -2.59 7.54 20.69
C GLU A 391 -2.57 8.69 19.68
N SER A 392 -2.04 8.43 18.48
CA SER A 392 -1.93 9.38 17.38
C SER A 392 -2.41 8.73 16.09
N VAL A 393 -2.91 9.56 15.17
CA VAL A 393 -3.00 9.18 13.75
C VAL A 393 -1.59 9.26 13.18
N VAL A 394 -1.17 8.24 12.43
CA VAL A 394 0.12 8.29 11.72
C VAL A 394 -0.18 8.28 10.23
N VAL A 395 0.40 9.21 9.51
CA VAL A 395 0.23 9.36 8.06
C VAL A 395 1.57 9.07 7.40
N PHE A 396 1.51 8.30 6.33
CA PHE A 396 2.66 7.84 5.58
C PHE A 396 2.55 8.33 4.14
N PRO A 397 3.00 9.55 3.82
CA PRO A 397 2.98 10.06 2.45
C PRO A 397 3.86 9.24 1.51
N ASP A 398 3.45 9.08 0.25
CA ASP A 398 4.34 8.63 -0.82
C ASP A 398 5.31 9.77 -1.19
N GLY A 399 6.52 9.73 -0.63
CA GLY A 399 7.58 10.68 -0.91
C GLY A 399 8.44 10.33 -2.12
N ASP A 400 8.28 9.13 -2.71
CA ASP A 400 9.15 8.56 -3.75
C ASP A 400 10.64 8.77 -3.36
N SER A 401 11.53 8.93 -4.33
CA SER A 401 12.88 9.46 -4.19
C SER A 401 12.93 10.99 -4.36
N GLY A 402 11.86 11.70 -3.96
CA GLY A 402 11.64 13.12 -4.24
C GLY A 402 12.40 14.11 -3.34
N TRP A 403 13.07 13.64 -2.29
CA TRP A 403 13.80 14.45 -1.29
C TRP A 403 12.98 15.58 -0.66
N TYR A 404 11.65 15.46 -0.67
CA TYR A 404 10.74 16.40 -0.03
C TYR A 404 10.96 17.86 -0.44
N VAL A 405 11.34 18.08 -1.69
CA VAL A 405 11.50 19.39 -2.33
C VAL A 405 10.55 19.54 -3.52
N ASP A 406 10.42 20.77 -4.01
CA ASP A 406 9.65 21.04 -5.22
C ASP A 406 10.59 21.09 -6.44
N THR A 407 10.27 20.28 -7.45
CA THR A 407 11.04 20.15 -8.69
C THR A 407 10.12 19.89 -9.88
N SER A 408 10.67 19.95 -11.09
CA SER A 408 10.00 19.54 -12.32
C SER A 408 9.57 18.06 -12.35
N ALA A 409 10.19 17.19 -11.54
CA ALA A 409 9.78 15.78 -11.40
C ALA A 409 8.59 15.59 -10.44
N GLY A 410 8.30 16.60 -9.62
CA GLY A 410 7.24 16.53 -8.60
C GLY A 410 7.44 17.56 -7.50
N ASN A 411 6.33 18.08 -6.98
CA ASN A 411 6.31 19.07 -5.91
C ASN A 411 6.03 18.44 -4.54
N PHE A 412 6.96 17.61 -4.05
CA PHE A 412 6.75 16.80 -2.85
C PHE A 412 6.60 17.62 -1.57
N ARG A 413 7.33 18.75 -1.45
CA ARG A 413 7.15 19.68 -0.33
C ARG A 413 5.73 20.26 -0.32
N SER A 414 5.28 20.74 -1.48
CA SER A 414 3.94 21.31 -1.62
C SER A 414 2.85 20.27 -1.42
N MET A 415 3.03 19.05 -1.93
CA MET A 415 2.12 17.93 -1.70
C MET A 415 1.94 17.64 -0.20
N ILE A 416 3.03 17.53 0.58
CA ILE A 416 2.91 17.22 2.01
C ILE A 416 2.27 18.40 2.77
N VAL A 417 2.84 19.59 2.64
CA VAL A 417 2.49 20.72 3.53
C VAL A 417 1.18 21.37 3.12
N LYS A 418 0.92 21.53 1.81
CA LYS A 418 -0.24 22.29 1.31
C LYS A 418 -1.42 21.41 0.93
N GLU A 419 -1.23 20.11 0.75
CA GLU A 419 -2.31 19.20 0.33
C GLU A 419 -2.60 18.11 1.37
N ILE A 420 -1.62 17.29 1.75
CA ILE A 420 -1.83 16.16 2.66
C ILE A 420 -2.22 16.65 4.07
N VAL A 421 -1.52 17.63 4.64
CA VAL A 421 -1.87 18.18 5.97
C VAL A 421 -3.34 18.63 6.05
N PRO A 422 -3.82 19.55 5.19
CA PRO A 422 -5.22 19.98 5.24
C PRO A 422 -6.21 18.90 4.78
N LEU A 423 -5.81 17.94 3.94
CA LEU A 423 -6.64 16.77 3.62
C LEU A 423 -6.88 15.92 4.86
N VAL A 424 -5.82 15.57 5.58
CA VAL A 424 -5.86 14.73 6.78
C VAL A 424 -6.69 15.38 7.88
N ASP A 425 -6.54 16.69 8.11
CA ASP A 425 -7.32 17.42 9.11
C ASP A 425 -8.82 17.49 8.79
N ARG A 426 -9.18 17.40 7.50
CA ARG A 426 -10.57 17.38 7.04
C ARG A 426 -11.15 15.97 7.07
N ALA A 427 -10.37 14.97 6.67
CA ALA A 427 -10.83 13.60 6.48
C ALA A 427 -10.88 12.79 7.78
N TYR A 428 -9.98 13.08 8.73
CA TYR A 428 -9.87 12.33 9.98
C TYR A 428 -10.11 13.22 11.19
N ARG A 429 -10.40 12.61 12.34
CA ARG A 429 -10.60 13.32 13.61
C ARG A 429 -9.27 13.74 14.22
N THR A 430 -8.58 14.67 13.56
CA THR A 430 -7.31 15.20 14.07
C THR A 430 -7.54 16.39 15.00
N ILE A 431 -6.49 16.76 15.74
CA ILE A 431 -6.34 18.06 16.40
C ILE A 431 -5.54 18.94 15.42
N PRO A 432 -6.18 19.89 14.72
CA PRO A 432 -5.60 20.55 13.55
C PRO A 432 -4.74 21.76 13.94
N ASP A 433 -3.74 21.57 14.80
CA ASP A 433 -2.80 22.62 15.22
C ASP A 433 -1.35 22.10 15.23
N ARG A 434 -0.38 23.03 15.29
CA ARG A 434 1.04 22.69 15.24
C ARG A 434 1.51 21.89 16.45
N GLU A 435 0.94 22.14 17.62
CA GLU A 435 1.39 21.54 18.89
C GLU A 435 1.04 20.05 18.95
N HIS A 436 0.12 19.62 18.08
CA HIS A 436 -0.32 18.24 17.92
C HIS A 436 0.13 17.62 16.60
N ARG A 437 1.13 18.21 15.94
CA ARG A 437 1.66 17.73 14.67
C ARG A 437 3.17 17.51 14.71
N GLY A 438 3.58 16.26 14.45
CA GLY A 438 4.98 15.84 14.40
C GLY A 438 5.40 15.35 13.02
N LEU A 439 6.71 15.41 12.75
CA LEU A 439 7.37 14.79 11.61
C LEU A 439 8.37 13.74 12.10
N SER A 440 8.37 12.60 11.46
CA SER A 440 9.37 11.55 11.63
C SER A 440 9.79 11.03 10.26
N GLY A 441 10.94 10.37 10.17
CA GLY A 441 11.35 9.76 8.91
C GLY A 441 12.69 9.06 9.02
N VAL A 442 12.99 8.23 8.02
CA VAL A 442 14.21 7.42 7.95
C VAL A 442 15.06 7.81 6.74
N SER A 443 16.39 7.87 6.87
CA SER A 443 17.31 8.15 5.75
C SER A 443 16.99 9.47 5.02
N MET A 444 16.58 9.42 3.74
CA MET A 444 16.03 10.58 3.01
C MET A 444 14.85 11.22 3.75
N GLY A 445 13.94 10.42 4.33
CA GLY A 445 12.82 10.87 5.15
C GLY A 445 13.26 11.58 6.43
N GLY A 446 14.36 11.17 7.05
CA GLY A 446 14.93 11.86 8.21
C GLY A 446 15.48 13.24 7.85
N GLN A 447 16.09 13.37 6.66
CA GLN A 447 16.46 14.67 6.09
C GLN A 447 15.20 15.52 5.81
N GLY A 448 14.17 14.93 5.21
CA GLY A 448 12.90 15.59 4.92
C GLY A 448 12.19 16.09 6.18
N ALA A 449 12.19 15.31 7.25
CA ALA A 449 11.58 15.67 8.53
C ALA A 449 12.23 16.94 9.12
N PHE A 450 13.56 17.04 9.08
CA PHE A 450 14.27 18.24 9.50
C PHE A 450 14.00 19.43 8.57
N THR A 451 14.12 19.23 7.27
CA THR A 451 13.96 20.31 6.28
C THR A 451 12.56 20.90 6.31
N LEU A 452 11.52 20.06 6.26
CA LEU A 452 10.13 20.51 6.34
C LEU A 452 9.79 21.08 7.71
N GLY A 453 10.20 20.41 8.79
CA GLY A 453 9.92 20.87 10.14
C GLY A 453 10.51 22.26 10.43
N LEU A 454 11.77 22.48 10.06
CA LEU A 454 12.43 23.77 10.25
C LEU A 454 11.88 24.88 9.32
N ALA A 455 11.46 24.53 8.11
CA ALA A 455 10.92 25.49 7.13
C ALA A 455 9.47 25.90 7.41
N TYR A 456 8.69 25.03 8.08
CA TYR A 456 7.27 25.25 8.38
C TYR A 456 6.97 25.14 9.89
N PRO A 457 7.59 26.00 10.72
CA PRO A 457 7.44 25.96 12.17
C PRO A 457 6.04 26.34 12.66
N GLU A 458 5.17 26.84 11.79
CA GLU A 458 3.75 27.07 12.04
C GLU A 458 2.88 25.83 11.80
N VAL A 459 3.43 24.78 11.16
CA VAL A 459 2.72 23.54 10.84
C VAL A 459 3.15 22.40 11.79
N PHE A 460 4.43 22.30 12.11
CA PHE A 460 5.01 21.21 12.90
C PHE A 460 5.68 21.71 14.19
N SER A 461 5.68 20.88 15.24
CA SER A 461 6.28 21.21 16.55
C SER A 461 7.28 20.17 17.08
N SER A 462 7.31 18.97 16.53
CA SER A 462 8.23 17.91 16.94
C SER A 462 8.83 17.20 15.72
N ILE A 463 10.14 16.98 15.73
CA ILE A 463 10.91 16.48 14.60
C ILE A 463 11.74 15.27 15.05
N ALA A 464 11.57 14.14 14.37
CA ALA A 464 12.34 12.93 14.58
C ALA A 464 13.05 12.50 13.28
N SER A 465 14.28 11.99 13.38
CA SER A 465 15.06 11.52 12.23
C SER A 465 15.86 10.27 12.56
N HIS A 466 15.49 9.16 11.93
CA HIS A 466 16.17 7.87 12.05
C HIS A 466 17.23 7.71 10.95
N MET A 467 18.51 7.54 11.32
CA MET A 467 19.64 7.46 10.39
C MET A 467 19.56 8.48 9.24
N GLY A 468 19.18 9.72 9.56
CA GLY A 468 18.83 10.70 8.55
C GLY A 468 20.01 11.15 7.72
N ALA A 469 19.76 11.45 6.45
CA ALA A 469 20.73 12.06 5.52
C ALA A 469 21.02 13.54 5.85
N LEU A 470 21.26 13.87 7.12
CA LEU A 470 21.34 15.23 7.65
C LEU A 470 22.51 16.04 7.09
N SER A 471 23.54 15.35 6.57
CA SER A 471 24.68 15.95 5.90
C SER A 471 24.53 16.07 4.39
N LEU A 472 23.38 15.71 3.81
CA LEU A 472 23.15 15.81 2.37
C LEU A 472 22.13 16.92 2.06
N ALA A 473 22.38 17.62 0.95
CA ALA A 473 21.36 18.44 0.32
C ALA A 473 20.44 17.53 -0.52
N PRO A 474 19.20 17.97 -0.82
CA PRO A 474 18.30 17.27 -1.73
C PRO A 474 18.96 16.92 -3.07
N LEU A 475 18.86 15.65 -3.48
CA LEU A 475 19.45 15.13 -4.71
C LEU A 475 18.42 14.95 -5.84
N ALA A 476 17.22 15.52 -5.69
CA ALA A 476 16.13 15.42 -6.66
C ALA A 476 16.16 16.56 -7.70
N GLY A 477 15.71 16.24 -8.92
CA GLY A 477 15.59 17.18 -10.03
C GLY A 477 16.87 17.36 -10.86
N THR A 478 16.82 18.30 -11.79
CA THR A 478 17.95 18.71 -12.63
C THR A 478 19.09 19.33 -11.81
N ALA A 479 20.29 19.41 -12.38
CA ALA A 479 21.43 20.05 -11.70
C ALA A 479 21.15 21.50 -11.25
N ALA A 480 20.35 22.25 -12.02
CA ALA A 480 19.93 23.60 -11.64
C ALA A 480 18.98 23.61 -10.44
N GLU A 481 18.04 22.66 -10.37
CA GLU A 481 17.11 22.51 -9.26
C GLU A 481 17.82 22.00 -8.00
N GLN A 482 18.75 21.07 -8.12
CA GLN A 482 19.60 20.64 -7.02
C GLN A 482 20.43 21.80 -6.46
N ALA A 483 21.02 22.63 -7.34
CA ALA A 483 21.73 23.83 -6.92
C ALA A 483 20.80 24.84 -6.21
N ALA A 484 19.57 25.03 -6.70
CA ALA A 484 18.58 25.88 -6.06
C ALA A 484 18.12 25.35 -4.69
N ASN A 485 18.07 24.02 -4.53
CA ASN A 485 17.69 23.34 -3.30
C ASN A 485 18.87 23.04 -2.36
N ALA A 486 20.11 23.39 -2.74
CA ALA A 486 21.32 23.08 -1.96
C ALA A 486 21.27 23.64 -0.52
N GLY A 487 20.58 24.77 -0.31
CA GLY A 487 20.38 25.38 1.01
C GLY A 487 19.50 24.59 1.97
N GLN A 488 18.86 23.51 1.51
CA GLN A 488 17.96 22.66 2.30
C GLN A 488 18.71 21.51 3.02
N GLN A 489 20.04 21.58 3.15
CA GLN A 489 20.81 20.62 3.95
C GLN A 489 20.58 20.86 5.46
N PRO A 490 20.09 19.88 6.25
CA PRO A 490 19.69 20.10 7.64
C PRO A 490 20.75 20.70 8.56
N ILE A 491 21.99 20.20 8.51
CA ILE A 491 23.07 20.72 9.38
C ILE A 491 23.38 22.19 9.04
N ALA A 492 23.33 22.56 7.76
CA ALA A 492 23.54 23.95 7.33
C ALA A 492 22.40 24.86 7.81
N LEU A 493 21.15 24.41 7.69
CA LEU A 493 19.98 25.12 8.21
C LEU A 493 20.11 25.37 9.72
N VAL A 494 20.38 24.32 10.51
CA VAL A 494 20.55 24.44 11.97
C VAL A 494 21.70 25.38 12.33
N THR A 495 22.81 25.32 11.60
CA THR A 495 23.96 26.21 11.82
C THR A 495 23.59 27.68 11.58
N GLY A 496 22.78 27.96 10.56
CA GLY A 496 22.33 29.31 10.20
C GLY A 496 21.23 29.89 11.10
N MET A 497 20.40 29.04 11.72
CA MET A 497 19.30 29.47 12.58
C MET A 497 19.73 29.92 13.98
N THR A 498 18.94 30.79 14.59
CA THR A 498 19.09 31.22 15.99
C THR A 498 18.56 30.17 16.96
N ALA A 499 19.01 30.21 18.23
CA ALA A 499 18.46 29.36 19.28
C ALA A 499 16.95 29.57 19.47
N ALA A 500 16.44 30.79 19.27
CA ALA A 500 15.01 31.09 19.41
C ALA A 500 14.17 30.40 18.31
N GLU A 501 14.64 30.41 17.06
CA GLU A 501 13.99 29.70 15.95
C GLU A 501 14.01 28.18 16.18
N LEU A 502 15.16 27.65 16.60
CA LEU A 502 15.32 26.22 16.84
C LEU A 502 14.47 25.73 18.03
N ASN A 503 14.34 26.51 19.10
CA ASN A 503 13.52 26.15 20.27
C ASN A 503 12.01 26.18 20.01
N ARG A 504 11.56 26.47 18.77
CA ARG A 504 10.18 26.25 18.36
C ARG A 504 9.83 24.78 18.16
N HIS A 505 10.82 23.90 18.14
CA HIS A 505 10.62 22.46 17.99
C HIS A 505 11.30 21.65 19.10
N THR A 506 10.84 20.42 19.24
CA THR A 506 11.54 19.35 19.97
C THR A 506 12.18 18.38 18.97
N TYR A 507 13.33 17.81 19.33
CA TYR A 507 14.16 17.02 18.40
C TYR A 507 14.54 15.67 18.99
N TYR A 508 14.41 14.64 18.16
CA TYR A 508 15.01 13.33 18.32
C TYR A 508 15.76 12.95 17.05
N PHE A 509 16.94 12.37 17.15
CA PHE A 509 17.60 11.78 15.99
C PHE A 509 18.63 10.73 16.38
N ASP A 510 18.95 9.84 15.45
CA ASP A 510 19.90 8.77 15.68
C ASP A 510 20.69 8.42 14.42
N GLY A 511 21.73 7.60 14.59
CA GLY A 511 22.42 6.98 13.47
C GLY A 511 23.40 5.89 13.92
N GLY A 512 23.54 4.84 13.11
CA GLY A 512 24.47 3.74 13.37
C GLY A 512 25.92 4.14 13.14
N ASP A 513 26.84 3.62 13.97
CA ASP A 513 28.28 3.85 13.80
C ASP A 513 28.92 3.00 12.67
N GLN A 514 28.19 1.99 12.18
CA GLN A 514 28.53 1.13 11.04
C GLN A 514 27.64 1.43 9.81
N ASP A 515 26.87 2.52 9.85
CA ASP A 515 26.05 2.97 8.73
C ASP A 515 26.93 3.24 7.50
N ASP A 516 26.58 2.57 6.40
CA ASP A 516 27.34 2.57 5.14
C ASP A 516 27.45 3.98 4.52
N TYR A 517 26.48 4.85 4.78
CA TYR A 517 26.44 6.25 4.33
C TYR A 517 27.05 7.23 5.34
N ARG A 518 27.51 6.72 6.49
CA ARG A 518 28.06 7.48 7.62
C ARG A 518 27.05 8.45 8.24
N PHE A 519 25.76 8.13 8.20
CA PHE A 519 24.75 9.01 8.79
C PHE A 519 24.82 9.08 10.33
N GLY A 520 25.43 8.11 11.02
CA GLY A 520 25.81 8.26 12.43
C GLY A 520 26.76 9.45 12.69
N VAL A 521 27.69 9.73 11.78
CA VAL A 521 28.57 10.91 11.89
C VAL A 521 27.78 12.20 11.64
N ALA A 522 26.82 12.18 10.70
CA ALA A 522 25.95 13.32 10.44
C ALA A 522 25.07 13.65 11.66
N ALA A 523 24.50 12.63 12.30
CA ALA A 523 23.72 12.76 13.52
C ALA A 523 24.57 13.32 14.68
N GLN A 524 25.81 12.86 14.86
CA GLN A 524 26.72 13.44 15.86
C GLN A 524 27.00 14.94 15.62
N ARG A 525 27.23 15.32 14.36
CA ARG A 525 27.44 16.73 13.98
C ARG A 525 26.19 17.58 14.23
N MET A 526 25.00 17.05 13.96
CA MET A 526 23.74 17.72 14.27
C MET A 526 23.60 18.00 15.78
N SER A 527 23.87 16.99 16.62
CA SER A 527 23.86 17.15 18.09
C SER A 527 24.83 18.24 18.54
N THR A 528 26.03 18.26 17.98
CA THR A 528 27.05 19.27 18.28
C THR A 528 26.57 20.68 17.90
N ALA A 529 25.94 20.84 16.72
CA ALA A 529 25.41 22.12 16.26
C ALA A 529 24.25 22.65 17.12
N LEU A 530 23.33 21.77 17.55
CA LEU A 530 22.22 22.13 18.46
C LEU A 530 22.73 22.45 19.87
N ALA A 531 23.67 21.65 20.40
CA ALA A 531 24.26 21.85 21.72
C ALA A 531 25.02 23.18 21.81
N ALA A 532 25.77 23.55 20.77
CA ALA A 532 26.49 24.82 20.69
C ALA A 532 25.57 26.05 20.79
N LYS A 533 24.27 25.88 20.50
CA LYS A 533 23.23 26.92 20.59
C LYS A 533 22.33 26.77 21.83
N GLY A 534 22.62 25.80 22.71
CA GLY A 534 21.82 25.53 23.91
C GLY A 534 20.42 24.95 23.62
N VAL A 535 20.21 24.33 22.46
CA VAL A 535 18.92 23.75 22.06
C VAL A 535 18.81 22.33 22.63
N ARG A 536 17.72 22.06 23.36
CA ARG A 536 17.46 20.71 23.92
C ARG A 536 17.08 19.74 22.82
N HIS A 537 17.69 18.55 22.83
CA HIS A 537 17.44 17.48 21.88
C HIS A 537 17.81 16.12 22.50
N ASP A 538 17.20 15.03 22.03
CA ASP A 538 17.66 13.66 22.28
C ASP A 538 18.39 13.14 21.04
N TYR A 539 19.52 12.46 21.27
CA TYR A 539 20.40 11.94 20.24
C TYR A 539 20.92 10.56 20.64
N GLN A 540 20.89 9.60 19.71
CA GLN A 540 21.43 8.25 19.91
C GLN A 540 22.48 7.89 18.85
N LEU A 541 23.62 7.37 19.31
CA LEU A 541 24.67 6.75 18.48
C LEU A 541 25.00 5.39 19.07
N GLY A 542 25.13 4.38 18.23
CA GLY A 542 25.46 3.04 18.69
C GLY A 542 25.72 2.07 17.54
N PRO A 543 26.04 0.81 17.87
CA PRO A 543 26.32 -0.22 16.89
C PRO A 543 25.11 -0.46 15.97
N GLY A 544 25.38 -0.52 14.67
CA GLY A 544 24.42 -0.92 13.64
C GLY A 544 24.62 -0.22 12.30
N ARG A 545 24.03 -0.81 11.26
CA ARG A 545 24.15 -0.35 9.87
C ARG A 545 22.92 0.46 9.46
N HIS A 546 22.82 0.75 8.17
CA HIS A 546 21.66 1.42 7.57
C HIS A 546 20.50 0.44 7.34
N ASP A 547 19.95 -0.10 8.43
CA ASP A 547 18.95 -1.19 8.38
C ASP A 547 17.85 -1.06 9.43
N ASP A 548 16.75 -1.78 9.20
CA ASP A 548 15.58 -1.83 10.09
C ASP A 548 15.89 -2.35 11.49
N ALA A 549 16.88 -3.24 11.61
CA ALA A 549 17.34 -3.77 12.89
C ALA A 549 17.93 -2.68 13.78
N TYR A 550 18.54 -1.64 13.20
CA TYR A 550 19.02 -0.50 13.96
C TYR A 550 17.88 0.44 14.38
N TRP A 551 17.08 0.97 13.46
CA TRP A 551 16.21 2.12 13.77
C TRP A 551 14.85 1.74 14.36
N MET A 552 14.20 0.66 13.91
CA MET A 552 12.86 0.32 14.37
C MET A 552 12.75 0.14 15.89
N PRO A 553 13.75 -0.47 16.59
CA PRO A 553 13.72 -0.55 18.05
C PRO A 553 13.74 0.81 18.77
N LYS A 554 14.11 1.89 18.08
CA LYS A 554 14.17 3.27 18.62
C LYS A 554 12.92 4.08 18.35
N LEU A 555 11.90 3.49 17.72
CA LEU A 555 10.63 4.16 17.49
C LEU A 555 9.95 4.57 18.81
N ASP A 556 10.18 3.84 19.89
CA ASP A 556 9.72 4.20 21.24
C ASP A 556 10.20 5.60 21.69
N ARG A 557 11.45 5.96 21.37
CA ARG A 557 12.03 7.26 21.69
C ARG A 557 11.48 8.35 20.80
N SER A 558 11.43 8.13 19.48
CA SER A 558 10.90 9.13 18.55
C SER A 558 9.41 9.42 18.80
N PHE A 559 8.57 8.39 18.98
CA PHE A 559 7.17 8.57 19.36
C PHE A 559 7.01 9.03 20.82
N GLY A 560 7.99 8.74 21.68
CA GLY A 560 8.14 9.31 23.03
C GLY A 560 8.29 10.83 22.99
N LEU A 561 9.14 11.35 22.10
CA LEU A 561 9.31 12.78 21.86
C LEU A 561 7.99 13.42 21.42
N HIS A 562 7.35 12.87 20.38
CA HIS A 562 6.05 13.36 19.91
C HIS A 562 5.00 13.34 21.02
N THR A 563 4.92 12.25 21.78
CA THR A 563 4.02 12.10 22.93
C THR A 563 4.26 13.18 23.99
N ALA A 564 5.53 13.46 24.31
CA ALA A 564 5.87 14.50 25.28
C ALA A 564 5.44 15.89 24.80
N GLN A 565 5.66 16.19 23.51
CA GLN A 565 5.17 17.43 22.89
C GLN A 565 3.65 17.53 23.01
N PHE A 566 2.91 16.51 22.56
CA PHE A 566 1.44 16.55 22.59
C PHE A 566 0.88 16.67 24.02
N ARG A 567 1.51 16.01 25.00
CA ARG A 567 1.09 16.10 26.42
C ARG A 567 1.40 17.44 27.07
N ALA A 568 2.43 18.16 26.60
CA ALA A 568 2.74 19.50 27.08
C ALA A 568 1.69 20.54 26.65
N HIS A 569 0.88 20.22 25.63
CA HIS A 569 -0.15 21.10 25.07
C HIS A 569 -1.54 20.44 25.14
N PRO A 570 -2.16 20.32 26.33
CA PRO A 570 -3.38 19.54 26.49
C PRO A 570 -4.54 20.07 25.64
N TYR A 571 -5.15 19.17 24.85
CA TYR A 571 -6.34 19.44 24.05
C TYR A 571 -7.64 19.04 24.78
N ARG A 572 -8.62 19.94 24.80
CA ARG A 572 -9.95 19.66 25.37
C ARG A 572 -10.77 18.83 24.38
N GLN A 573 -10.90 17.54 24.66
CA GLN A 573 -11.68 16.61 23.85
C GLN A 573 -13.18 17.01 23.76
N PRO A 574 -13.83 16.81 22.61
CA PRO A 574 -15.29 16.90 22.50
C PRO A 574 -15.98 15.87 23.41
N ARG A 575 -17.24 16.14 23.79
CA ARG A 575 -18.04 15.17 24.56
C ARG A 575 -18.44 13.99 23.66
N GLU A 576 -18.19 12.77 24.12
CA GLU A 576 -18.66 11.57 23.45
C GLU A 576 -20.18 11.44 23.59
N PRO A 577 -20.91 11.19 22.49
CA PRO A 577 -22.32 10.86 22.57
C PRO A 577 -22.51 9.47 23.21
N HIS A 578 -23.64 9.29 23.92
CA HIS A 578 -24.00 7.99 24.50
C HIS A 578 -24.31 6.98 23.39
N HIS A 579 -23.33 6.14 23.04
CA HIS A 579 -23.56 4.97 22.18
C HIS A 579 -23.74 3.71 23.02
N PRO A 580 -24.83 2.93 22.83
CA PRO A 580 -24.93 1.61 23.41
C PRO A 580 -23.83 0.71 22.83
N ARG A 581 -22.94 0.25 23.71
CA ARG A 581 -21.73 -0.54 23.41
C ARG A 581 -22.03 -2.00 23.13
N THR A 582 -23.09 -2.32 22.41
CA THR A 582 -23.39 -3.72 22.11
C THR A 582 -22.60 -4.12 20.86
N PRO A 583 -21.65 -5.08 20.95
CA PRO A 583 -20.95 -5.54 19.76
C PRO A 583 -21.96 -6.08 18.74
N TYR A 584 -21.64 -5.92 17.45
CA TYR A 584 -22.46 -6.34 16.30
C TYR A 584 -22.41 -7.86 16.11
N VAL A 585 -22.71 -8.60 17.18
CA VAL A 585 -22.72 -10.06 17.22
C VAL A 585 -24.09 -10.56 16.75
N TRP A 586 -24.07 -11.62 15.94
CA TRP A 586 -25.28 -12.34 15.55
C TRP A 586 -25.97 -12.92 16.79
N PRO A 587 -27.27 -12.65 17.02
CA PRO A 587 -27.97 -13.06 18.24
C PRO A 587 -28.15 -14.58 18.38
#